data_AF-A0A5B7CNJ0-F1
#
_entry.id   AF-A0A5B7CNJ0-F1
#
_cell.length_a   1.000
_cell.length_b   1.000
_cell.length_c   1.000
_cell.angle_alpha   90.00
_cell.angle_beta   90.00
_cell.angle_gamma   90.00
#
_symmetry.space_group_name_H-M   'P 1'
#
loop_
_entity.id
_entity.type
_entity.pdbx_description
1 polymer ?
#
loop_
_entity_poly.entity_id
_entity_poly.type
_entity_poly.pdbx_seq_one_letter_code
_entity_poly.pdbx_strand_id
1 'polypeptide(L)'
;MDVTVWNENELEKLEVGQNRIARMALNAPRYAVIEGLRGDKGWSTFRERHVKAILKFKPRLERMNDARIVRKVLLWDVRNSRWGKKCVRMAVKSSVETSLAFQRAEGRHVESDWSKIVRNGEALEWDVRKWKSEIDKRVKCMELNEWRNEMEHKSSLQWYRGKEAPMYEKWYNCSLGGDILFRAWTQCMNVSARSYRSWYNNETSKSYCIMLQMV
;
A
#
# COMPACT_ATOMS: atom_id res chain seq x y z
N MET A 1 -12.47 -3.95 26.53
CA MET A 1 -11.64 -4.69 25.54
C MET A 1 -11.30 -3.72 24.41
N ASP A 2 -10.06 -3.22 24.37
CA ASP A 2 -9.56 -2.51 23.20
C ASP A 2 -9.36 -3.53 22.08
N VAL A 3 -10.40 -3.71 21.27
CA VAL A 3 -10.28 -4.40 19.99
C VAL A 3 -9.17 -3.66 19.25
N THR A 4 -8.09 -4.37 18.94
CA THR A 4 -6.84 -3.86 18.36
C THR A 4 -7.10 -3.03 17.10
N VAL A 5 -7.38 -1.74 17.29
CA VAL A 5 -7.47 -0.77 16.21
C VAL A 5 -6.04 -0.33 15.95
N TRP A 6 -5.38 -0.99 15.00
CA TRP A 6 -4.02 -0.60 14.58
C TRP A 6 -4.00 0.90 14.24
N ASN A 7 -3.12 1.64 14.90
CA ASN A 7 -2.88 3.05 14.59
C ASN A 7 -1.84 3.18 13.45
N GLU A 8 -1.67 4.39 12.89
CA GLU A 8 -0.73 4.59 11.77
C GLU A 8 0.72 4.28 12.22
N ASN A 9 1.12 4.70 13.42
CA ASN A 9 2.46 4.48 13.96
C ASN A 9 2.79 2.98 14.11
N GLU A 10 1.81 2.14 14.45
CA GLU A 10 1.98 0.69 14.54
C GLU A 10 2.11 0.07 13.15
N LEU A 11 1.35 0.55 12.17
CA LEU A 11 1.50 0.13 10.77
C LEU A 11 2.88 0.50 10.23
N GLU A 12 3.40 1.68 10.56
CA GLU A 12 4.76 2.09 10.20
C GLU A 12 5.82 1.18 10.83
N LYS A 13 5.67 0.81 12.11
CA LYS A 13 6.57 -0.16 12.77
C LYS A 13 6.56 -1.52 12.07
N LEU A 14 5.40 -2.00 11.64
CA LEU A 14 5.29 -3.23 10.87
C LEU A 14 5.95 -3.10 9.50
N GLU A 15 5.82 -1.95 8.84
CA GLU A 15 6.46 -1.67 7.56
C GLU A 15 8.00 -1.65 7.69
N VAL A 16 8.55 -1.12 8.78
CA VAL A 16 9.99 -1.22 9.09
C VAL A 16 10.42 -2.68 9.19
N GLY A 17 9.61 -3.53 9.84
CA GLY A 17 9.84 -4.97 9.91
C GLY A 17 9.85 -5.64 8.53
N GLN A 18 8.85 -5.35 7.69
CA GLN A 18 8.78 -5.83 6.31
C GLN A 18 10.02 -5.40 5.51
N ASN A 19 10.41 -4.13 5.59
CA ASN A 19 11.58 -3.60 4.90
C ASN A 19 12.89 -4.26 5.36
N ARG A 20 12.99 -4.62 6.64
CA ARG A 20 14.14 -5.38 7.14
C ARG A 20 14.22 -6.76 6.50
N ILE A 21 13.10 -7.49 6.43
CA ILE A 21 13.05 -8.81 5.79
C ILE A 21 13.34 -8.70 4.29
N ALA A 22 12.80 -7.69 3.61
CA ALA A 22 13.06 -7.45 2.19
C ALA A 22 14.56 -7.25 1.91
N ARG A 23 15.25 -6.48 2.77
CA ARG A 23 16.70 -6.29 2.66
C ARG A 23 17.46 -7.59 2.84
N MET A 24 17.12 -8.38 3.85
CA MET A 24 17.74 -9.68 4.08
C MET A 24 17.56 -10.62 2.88
N ALA A 25 16.35 -10.64 2.31
CA ALA A 25 16.01 -11.49 1.17
C ALA A 25 16.58 -11.01 -0.19
N LEU A 26 17.19 -9.83 -0.27
CA LEU A 26 17.86 -9.28 -1.47
C LEU A 26 19.35 -9.01 -1.22
N ASN A 27 19.87 -9.40 -0.06
CA ASN A 27 21.18 -9.00 0.45
C ASN A 27 21.49 -7.51 0.23
N ALA A 28 20.47 -6.68 0.44
CA ALA A 28 20.51 -5.26 0.14
C ALA A 28 21.17 -4.48 1.30
N PRO A 29 21.99 -3.46 1.00
CA PRO A 29 22.57 -2.61 2.03
C PRO A 29 21.50 -1.81 2.78
N ARG A 30 21.84 -1.28 3.96
CA ARG A 30 20.91 -0.49 4.79
C ARG A 30 20.34 0.73 4.06
N TYR A 31 21.16 1.38 3.25
CA TYR A 31 20.80 2.56 2.47
C TYR A 31 20.02 2.24 1.18
N ALA A 32 19.73 0.96 0.90
CA ALA A 32 18.91 0.59 -0.25
C ALA A 32 17.52 1.22 -0.16
N VAL A 33 17.07 1.75 -1.30
CA VAL A 33 15.81 2.46 -1.43
C VAL A 33 14.64 1.48 -1.29
N ILE A 34 13.66 1.84 -0.45
CA ILE A 34 12.57 0.95 -0.05
C ILE A 34 11.66 0.59 -1.23
N GLU A 35 11.42 1.53 -2.15
CA GLU A 35 10.55 1.30 -3.30
C GLU A 35 11.15 0.29 -4.28
N GLY A 36 12.48 0.23 -4.39
CA GLY A 36 13.18 -0.81 -5.17
C GLY A 36 13.03 -2.19 -4.52
N LEU A 37 13.19 -2.27 -3.19
CA LEU A 37 12.94 -3.51 -2.42
C LEU A 37 11.50 -4.01 -2.62
N ARG A 38 10.52 -3.10 -2.51
CA ARG A 38 9.11 -3.42 -2.76
C ARG A 38 8.88 -3.85 -4.20
N GLY A 39 9.46 -3.11 -5.14
CA GLY A 39 9.36 -3.33 -6.59
C GLY A 39 9.75 -4.73 -7.00
N ASP A 40 10.84 -5.26 -6.42
CA ASP A 40 11.39 -6.57 -6.77
C ASP A 40 10.87 -7.73 -5.91
N LYS A 41 10.33 -7.44 -4.73
CA LYS A 41 9.62 -8.46 -3.94
C LYS A 41 8.16 -8.59 -4.31
N GLY A 42 7.56 -7.57 -4.93
CA GLY A 42 6.15 -7.57 -5.27
C GLY A 42 5.22 -7.56 -4.05
N TRP A 43 5.69 -7.02 -2.92
CA TRP A 43 4.91 -7.02 -1.68
C TRP A 43 3.91 -5.85 -1.63
N SER A 44 2.76 -6.13 -1.04
CA SER A 44 1.81 -5.10 -0.58
C SER A 44 2.34 -4.41 0.68
N THR A 45 1.93 -3.17 0.91
CA THR A 45 2.19 -2.49 2.19
C THR A 45 1.29 -3.06 3.29
N PHE A 46 1.70 -2.89 4.54
CA PHE A 46 0.81 -3.17 5.67
C PHE A 46 -0.44 -2.28 5.65
N ARG A 47 -0.29 -1.04 5.21
CA ARG A 47 -1.40 -0.11 5.03
C ARG A 47 -2.42 -0.65 4.03
N GLU A 48 -1.98 -1.11 2.86
CA GLU A 48 -2.85 -1.75 1.86
C GLU A 48 -3.63 -2.92 2.45
N ARG A 49 -2.94 -3.84 3.13
CA ARG A 49 -3.56 -5.01 3.76
C ARG A 49 -4.55 -4.61 4.85
N HIS A 50 -4.22 -3.61 5.66
CA HIS A 50 -5.07 -3.13 6.74
C HIS A 50 -6.35 -2.47 6.24
N VAL A 51 -6.23 -1.59 5.23
CA VAL A 51 -7.39 -0.95 4.56
C VAL A 51 -8.31 -2.02 3.99
N LYS A 52 -7.75 -2.97 3.21
CA LYS A 52 -8.51 -4.09 2.64
C LYS A 52 -9.22 -4.91 3.73
N ALA A 53 -8.53 -5.24 4.82
CA ALA A 53 -9.12 -6.01 5.91
C ALA A 53 -10.31 -5.28 6.54
N ILE A 54 -10.18 -3.98 6.85
CA ILE A 54 -11.26 -3.17 7.43
C ILE A 54 -12.45 -3.09 6.46
N LEU A 55 -12.20 -2.67 5.22
CA LEU A 55 -13.27 -2.42 4.25
C LEU A 55 -13.98 -3.71 3.83
N LYS A 56 -13.28 -4.85 3.73
CA LYS A 56 -13.88 -6.15 3.41
C LYS A 56 -14.60 -6.80 4.60
N PHE A 57 -14.25 -6.41 5.83
CA PHE A 57 -14.93 -6.93 7.01
C PHE A 57 -16.37 -6.43 7.11
N LYS A 58 -16.62 -5.17 6.72
CA LYS A 58 -17.94 -4.57 6.79
C LYS A 58 -19.03 -5.33 5.98
N PRO A 59 -18.82 -5.64 4.68
CA PRO A 59 -19.77 -6.45 3.91
C PRO A 59 -20.00 -7.85 4.50
N ARG A 60 -18.98 -8.43 5.16
CA ARG A 60 -19.12 -9.71 5.86
C ARG A 60 -20.04 -9.59 7.07
N LEU A 61 -19.94 -8.49 7.82
CA LEU A 61 -20.85 -8.22 8.94
C LEU A 61 -22.26 -7.96 8.45
N GLU A 62 -22.42 -7.34 7.27
CA GLU A 62 -23.74 -6.98 6.76
C GLU A 62 -24.55 -8.17 6.26
N ARG A 63 -23.89 -9.16 5.65
CA ARG A 63 -24.54 -10.43 5.28
C ARG A 63 -24.67 -11.43 6.43
N MET A 64 -24.20 -11.06 7.62
CA MET A 64 -24.29 -11.94 8.77
C MET A 64 -25.75 -12.03 9.22
N ASN A 65 -26.23 -13.24 9.52
CA ASN A 65 -27.59 -13.44 10.02
C ASN A 65 -27.87 -12.58 11.27
N ASP A 66 -29.00 -11.89 11.30
CA ASP A 66 -29.46 -11.01 12.38
C ASP A 66 -29.60 -11.71 13.73
N ALA A 67 -29.73 -13.04 13.76
CA ALA A 67 -29.70 -13.81 14.99
C ALA A 67 -28.35 -13.70 15.73
N ARG A 68 -27.24 -13.42 15.01
CA ARG A 68 -25.91 -13.32 15.61
C ARG A 68 -25.73 -12.01 16.36
N ILE A 69 -25.20 -12.10 17.58
CA ILE A 69 -24.93 -10.95 18.46
C ILE A 69 -24.10 -9.88 17.73
N VAL A 70 -23.10 -10.28 16.95
CA VAL A 70 -22.25 -9.34 16.19
C VAL A 70 -23.06 -8.45 15.24
N ARG A 71 -24.08 -9.01 14.57
CA ARG A 71 -24.98 -8.27 13.68
C ARG A 71 -25.95 -7.38 14.47
N LYS A 72 -26.45 -7.85 15.61
CA LYS A 72 -27.27 -7.02 16.52
C LYS A 72 -26.50 -5.80 17.04
N VAL A 73 -25.24 -6.00 17.44
CA VAL A 73 -24.33 -4.91 17.87
C VAL A 73 -24.03 -3.96 16.71
N LEU A 74 -23.84 -4.51 15.49
CA LEU A 74 -23.66 -3.70 14.28
C LEU A 74 -24.87 -2.78 14.04
N LEU A 75 -26.09 -3.33 14.08
CA LEU A 75 -27.33 -2.57 13.87
C LEU A 75 -27.58 -1.53 14.97
N TRP A 76 -27.06 -1.77 16.17
CA TRP A 76 -27.29 -0.90 17.33
C TRP A 76 -26.49 0.42 17.29
N ASP A 77 -25.21 0.43 16.90
CA ASP A 77 -24.39 1.66 16.99
C ASP A 77 -23.20 1.80 16.02
N VAL A 78 -23.28 1.26 14.80
CA VAL A 78 -22.12 1.37 13.88
C VAL A 78 -21.82 2.80 13.46
N ARG A 79 -22.84 3.65 13.34
CA ARG A 79 -22.69 5.04 12.87
C ARG A 79 -21.82 5.88 13.81
N ASN A 80 -21.95 5.70 15.12
CA ASN A 80 -21.14 6.44 16.10
C ASN A 80 -19.94 5.65 16.61
N SER A 81 -19.89 4.34 16.37
CA SER A 81 -18.75 3.51 16.75
C SER A 81 -17.41 4.04 16.20
N ARG A 82 -16.35 3.87 16.99
CA ARG A 82 -14.97 4.16 16.58
C ARG A 82 -14.60 3.45 15.28
N TRP A 83 -15.10 2.22 15.11
CA TRP A 83 -14.86 1.41 13.90
C TRP A 83 -15.57 1.98 12.68
N GLY A 84 -16.86 2.35 12.77
CA GLY A 84 -17.60 2.95 11.67
C GLY A 84 -16.96 4.26 11.18
N LYS A 85 -16.56 5.14 12.10
CA LYS A 85 -15.81 6.36 11.78
C LYS A 85 -14.47 6.05 11.10
N LYS A 86 -13.77 4.99 11.51
CA LYS A 86 -12.53 4.54 10.87
C LYS A 86 -12.78 4.00 9.46
N CYS A 87 -13.81 3.19 9.25
CA CYS A 87 -14.20 2.69 7.92
C CYS A 87 -14.44 3.84 6.94
N VAL A 88 -15.19 4.87 7.36
CA VAL A 88 -15.44 6.07 6.54
C VAL A 88 -14.13 6.78 6.20
N ARG A 89 -13.29 7.08 7.22
CA ARG A 89 -11.98 7.72 6.98
C ARG A 89 -11.09 6.94 6.01
N MET A 90 -11.06 5.60 6.13
CA MET A 90 -10.24 4.75 5.27
C MET A 90 -10.78 4.68 3.84
N ALA A 91 -12.09 4.65 3.67
CA ALA A 91 -12.73 4.67 2.36
C ALA A 91 -12.50 6.01 1.62
N VAL A 92 -12.60 7.13 2.36
CA VAL A 92 -12.24 8.48 1.88
C VAL A 92 -10.78 8.53 1.44
N LYS A 93 -9.85 8.17 2.33
CA LYS A 93 -8.40 8.17 2.06
C LYS A 93 -8.01 7.28 0.88
N SER A 94 -8.77 6.22 0.62
CA SER A 94 -8.51 5.28 -0.48
C SER A 94 -9.24 5.61 -1.79
N SER A 95 -9.93 6.75 -1.85
CA SER A 95 -10.79 7.13 -2.98
C SER A 95 -11.79 6.03 -3.34
N VAL A 96 -12.16 5.20 -2.35
CA VAL A 96 -13.30 4.26 -2.41
C VAL A 96 -14.61 5.02 -2.12
N GLU A 97 -14.60 6.33 -2.33
CA GLU A 97 -15.61 7.30 -1.91
C GLU A 97 -16.97 7.15 -2.59
N THR A 98 -17.06 6.42 -3.71
CA THR A 98 -18.29 6.29 -4.52
C THR A 98 -19.33 5.32 -3.94
N SER A 99 -19.60 5.37 -2.64
CA SER A 99 -20.65 4.56 -2.01
C SER A 99 -21.04 4.97 -0.58
N LEU A 100 -20.46 6.05 -0.04
CA LEU A 100 -20.68 6.46 1.35
C LEU A 100 -21.66 7.62 1.51
N ALA A 101 -22.55 7.86 0.54
CA ALA A 101 -23.59 8.87 0.75
C ALA A 101 -24.62 8.32 1.74
N PHE A 102 -24.51 8.78 2.98
CA PHE A 102 -25.62 8.76 3.91
C PHE A 102 -26.69 9.71 3.36
N GLN A 103 -27.75 9.17 2.74
CA GLN A 103 -28.97 9.96 2.65
C GLN A 103 -29.53 10.12 4.07
N ARG A 104 -29.67 11.37 4.52
CA ARG A 104 -30.58 11.73 5.60
C ARG A 104 -32.00 11.49 5.08
N ALA A 105 -32.49 10.27 5.21
CA ALA A 105 -33.93 10.04 5.12
C ALA A 105 -34.53 10.44 6.48
N GLU A 106 -35.14 11.61 6.55
CA GLU A 106 -36.14 11.92 7.57
C GLU A 106 -37.28 10.92 7.38
N GLY A 107 -37.38 9.93 8.27
CA GLY A 107 -38.46 8.96 8.21
C GLY A 107 -38.03 7.60 8.73
N ARG A 108 -38.90 7.00 9.54
CA ARG A 108 -38.74 5.68 10.16
C ARG A 108 -38.58 4.59 9.11
N HIS A 109 -37.33 4.27 8.74
CA HIS A 109 -36.82 2.94 8.44
C HIS A 109 -35.31 3.10 8.14
N VAL A 110 -34.45 2.75 9.09
CA VAL A 110 -32.99 2.85 8.93
C VAL A 110 -32.52 1.60 8.21
N GLU A 111 -32.81 1.53 6.91
CA GLU A 111 -32.19 0.55 6.03
C GLU A 111 -30.73 0.99 5.83
N SER A 112 -29.86 0.39 6.63
CA SER A 112 -28.41 0.62 6.62
C SER A 112 -27.77 -0.09 5.44
N ASP A 113 -28.35 0.08 4.25
CA ASP A 113 -27.93 -0.64 3.06
C ASP A 113 -27.08 0.25 2.18
N TRP A 114 -25.93 -0.28 1.80
CA TRP A 114 -25.01 0.33 0.85
C TRP A 114 -25.64 0.34 -0.53
N SER A 115 -26.49 1.34 -0.77
CA SER A 115 -26.93 1.65 -2.12
C SER A 115 -25.70 2.09 -2.91
N LYS A 116 -25.41 1.31 -3.94
CA LYS A 116 -24.33 1.52 -4.88
C LYS A 116 -24.54 2.87 -5.56
N ILE A 117 -23.84 3.92 -5.14
CA ILE A 117 -23.75 5.14 -5.96
C ILE A 117 -22.66 4.89 -6.99
N VAL A 118 -23.04 4.11 -8.01
CA VAL A 118 -22.48 4.33 -9.34
C VAL A 118 -22.78 5.79 -9.68
N ARG A 119 -21.84 6.50 -10.30
CA ARG A 119 -21.99 7.89 -10.79
C ARG A 119 -23.30 8.19 -11.56
N ASN A 120 -24.13 7.18 -11.87
CA ASN A 120 -25.30 7.24 -12.73
C ASN A 120 -26.62 6.72 -12.09
N GLY A 121 -26.71 6.56 -10.76
CA GLY A 121 -28.02 6.37 -10.09
C GLY A 121 -28.72 5.01 -10.25
N GLU A 122 -28.13 4.02 -10.90
CA GLU A 122 -28.73 2.69 -11.03
C GLU A 122 -28.29 1.73 -9.91
N ALA A 123 -29.24 1.42 -9.02
CA ALA A 123 -29.10 0.47 -7.93
C ALA A 123 -29.05 -0.97 -8.47
N LEU A 124 -27.87 -1.42 -8.88
CA LEU A 124 -27.65 -2.83 -9.21
C LEU A 124 -27.48 -3.67 -7.93
N GLU A 125 -28.12 -4.83 -7.91
CA GLU A 125 -28.06 -5.87 -6.87
C GLU A 125 -26.65 -6.08 -6.29
N TRP A 126 -26.59 -6.19 -4.96
CA TRP A 126 -25.36 -6.05 -4.17
C TRP A 126 -24.59 -7.37 -4.06
N ASP A 127 -23.59 -7.59 -4.92
CA ASP A 127 -22.69 -8.77 -4.84
C ASP A 127 -21.39 -8.49 -4.04
N VAL A 128 -21.21 -9.20 -2.91
CA VAL A 128 -20.00 -9.15 -2.07
C VAL A 128 -18.74 -9.53 -2.84
N ARG A 129 -18.80 -10.44 -3.82
CA ARG A 129 -17.61 -10.79 -4.61
C ARG A 129 -17.18 -9.60 -5.46
N LYS A 130 -18.13 -9.01 -6.20
CA LYS A 130 -17.92 -7.78 -6.98
C LYS A 130 -17.42 -6.63 -6.11
N TRP A 131 -18.00 -6.46 -4.93
CA TRP A 131 -17.59 -5.42 -3.99
C TRP A 131 -16.17 -5.60 -3.45
N LYS A 132 -15.81 -6.81 -3.02
CA LYS A 132 -14.44 -7.13 -2.57
C LYS A 132 -13.42 -6.89 -3.68
N SER A 133 -13.78 -7.24 -4.93
CA SER A 133 -12.97 -6.99 -6.11
C SER A 133 -12.78 -5.48 -6.36
N GLU A 134 -13.84 -4.67 -6.20
CA GLU A 134 -13.75 -3.22 -6.34
C GLU A 134 -12.86 -2.58 -5.27
N ILE A 135 -12.99 -2.99 -4.00
CA ILE A 135 -12.07 -2.59 -2.93
C ILE A 135 -10.63 -2.95 -3.30
N ASP A 136 -10.41 -4.19 -3.77
CA ASP A 136 -9.08 -4.65 -4.15
C ASP A 136 -8.47 -3.80 -5.25
N LYS A 137 -9.24 -3.50 -6.30
CA LYS A 137 -8.81 -2.66 -7.41
C LYS A 137 -8.46 -1.26 -6.95
N ARG A 138 -9.36 -0.57 -6.23
CA ARG A 138 -9.15 0.83 -5.83
C ARG A 138 -8.00 0.99 -4.87
N VAL A 139 -7.95 0.16 -3.82
CA VAL A 139 -6.87 0.22 -2.84
C VAL A 139 -5.53 -0.12 -3.51
N LYS A 140 -5.51 -1.09 -4.43
CA LYS A 140 -4.30 -1.41 -5.20
C LYS A 140 -3.88 -0.26 -6.11
N CYS A 141 -4.80 0.38 -6.85
CA CYS A 141 -4.48 1.51 -7.72
C CYS A 141 -3.90 2.69 -6.93
N MET A 142 -4.49 3.03 -5.78
CA MET A 142 -3.97 4.09 -4.91
C MET A 142 -2.52 3.81 -4.48
N GLU A 143 -2.26 2.59 -3.98
CA GLU A 143 -0.93 2.19 -3.49
C GLU A 143 0.11 2.08 -4.63
N LEU A 144 -0.33 1.69 -5.84
CA LEU A 144 0.51 1.70 -7.03
C LEU A 144 0.87 3.12 -7.45
N ASN A 145 -0.07 4.06 -7.38
CA ASN A 145 0.20 5.47 -7.68
C ASN A 145 1.17 6.08 -6.66
N GLU A 146 0.98 5.80 -5.36
CA GLU A 146 1.90 6.24 -4.31
C GLU A 146 3.32 5.67 -4.54
N TRP A 147 3.42 4.38 -4.88
CA TRP A 147 4.70 3.76 -5.23
C TRP A 147 5.36 4.38 -6.47
N ARG A 148 4.59 4.68 -7.53
CA ARG A 148 5.11 5.36 -8.74
C ARG A 148 5.62 6.75 -8.42
N ASN A 149 4.86 7.55 -7.67
CA ASN A 149 5.26 8.90 -7.28
C ASN A 149 6.58 8.90 -6.49
N GLU A 150 6.72 7.99 -5.52
CA GLU A 150 7.95 7.84 -4.74
C GLU A 150 9.16 7.43 -5.60
N MET A 151 8.96 6.60 -6.64
CA MET A 151 10.02 6.25 -7.58
C MET A 151 10.40 7.41 -8.51
N GLU A 152 9.44 8.21 -8.96
CA GLU A 152 9.71 9.35 -9.85
C GLU A 152 10.63 10.38 -9.18
N HIS A 153 10.42 10.62 -7.88
CA HIS A 153 11.24 11.55 -7.10
C HIS A 153 12.66 11.03 -6.80
N LYS A 154 12.95 9.74 -7.00
CA LYS A 154 14.23 9.11 -6.65
C LYS A 154 15.03 8.77 -7.91
N SER A 155 16.09 9.54 -8.17
CA SER A 155 16.98 9.33 -9.34
C SER A 155 17.64 7.94 -9.36
N SER A 156 17.86 7.35 -8.18
CA SER A 156 18.42 6.00 -8.04
C SER A 156 17.53 4.88 -8.58
N LEU A 157 16.24 5.17 -8.81
CA LEU A 157 15.25 4.20 -9.30
C LEU A 157 14.80 4.51 -10.74
N GLN A 158 15.62 5.21 -11.52
CA GLN A 158 15.29 5.54 -12.92
C GLN A 158 14.90 4.31 -13.75
N TRP A 159 15.58 3.18 -13.57
CA TRP A 159 15.27 1.92 -14.25
C TRP A 159 13.90 1.33 -13.86
N TYR A 160 13.41 1.62 -12.66
CA TYR A 160 12.11 1.12 -12.18
C TYR A 160 10.93 1.96 -12.70
N ARG A 161 11.16 3.15 -13.28
CA ARG A 161 10.09 3.98 -13.84
C ARG A 161 9.32 3.28 -14.97
N GLY A 162 9.96 2.35 -15.67
CA GLY A 162 9.31 1.52 -16.69
C GLY A 162 8.49 0.35 -16.13
N LYS A 163 8.59 0.02 -14.84
CA LYS A 163 7.85 -1.09 -14.23
C LYS A 163 6.40 -0.68 -13.97
N GLU A 164 5.46 -1.53 -14.43
CA GLU A 164 4.03 -1.25 -14.25
C GLU A 164 3.58 -1.38 -12.79
N ALA A 165 4.11 -2.37 -12.08
CA ALA A 165 3.76 -2.68 -10.70
C ALA A 165 4.91 -3.42 -9.98
N PRO A 166 4.91 -3.43 -8.64
CA PRO A 166 5.77 -4.32 -7.88
C PRO A 166 5.48 -5.78 -8.23
N MET A 167 6.52 -6.53 -8.60
CA MET A 167 6.42 -7.93 -8.98
C MET A 167 7.60 -8.70 -8.42
N TYR A 168 7.35 -9.94 -7.99
CA TYR A 168 8.43 -10.81 -7.54
C TYR A 168 9.36 -11.16 -8.71
N GLU A 169 10.63 -10.79 -8.57
CA GLU A 169 11.68 -11.13 -9.52
C GLU A 169 12.40 -12.41 -9.10
N LYS A 170 12.34 -13.44 -9.95
CA LYS A 170 12.93 -14.76 -9.66
C LYS A 170 14.46 -14.78 -9.70
N TRP A 171 15.08 -13.78 -10.34
CA TRP A 171 16.52 -13.69 -10.57
C TRP A 171 17.34 -13.52 -9.27
N TYR A 172 16.72 -13.00 -8.21
CA TYR A 172 17.37 -12.75 -6.93
C TYR A 172 17.32 -13.99 -6.02
N ASN A 173 18.18 -14.96 -6.33
CA ASN A 173 18.30 -16.22 -5.60
C ASN A 173 19.30 -16.18 -4.42
N CYS A 174 19.66 -14.99 -3.93
CA CYS A 174 20.71 -14.78 -2.91
C CYS A 174 22.09 -15.35 -3.31
N SER A 175 22.32 -15.61 -4.60
CA SER A 175 23.67 -15.85 -5.12
C SER A 175 24.41 -14.53 -5.28
N LEU A 176 25.74 -14.60 -5.35
CA LEU A 176 26.58 -13.44 -5.64
C LEU A 176 26.11 -12.68 -6.90
N GLY A 177 25.71 -13.39 -7.95
CA GLY A 177 25.20 -12.78 -9.19
C GLY A 177 23.88 -12.02 -8.98
N GLY A 178 22.93 -12.61 -8.24
CA GLY A 178 21.67 -11.96 -7.89
C GLY A 178 21.86 -10.72 -7.02
N ASP A 179 22.78 -10.80 -6.06
CA ASP A 179 23.10 -9.69 -5.16
C ASP A 179 23.74 -8.52 -5.90
N ILE A 180 24.69 -8.81 -6.81
CA ILE A 180 25.32 -7.80 -7.66
C ILE A 180 24.28 -7.15 -8.58
N LEU A 181 23.41 -7.96 -9.20
CA LEU A 181 22.39 -7.47 -10.12
C LEU A 181 21.42 -6.51 -9.40
N PHE A 182 20.90 -6.91 -8.23
CA PHE A 182 20.02 -6.06 -7.43
C PHE A 182 20.71 -4.74 -7.08
N ARG A 183 21.93 -4.80 -6.56
CA ARG A 183 22.70 -3.60 -6.17
C ARG A 183 23.01 -2.71 -7.37
N ALA A 184 23.21 -3.26 -8.56
CA ALA A 184 23.40 -2.47 -9.78
C ALA A 184 22.11 -1.72 -10.14
N TRP A 185 20.99 -2.44 -10.16
CA TRP A 185 19.67 -1.90 -10.53
C TRP A 185 19.18 -0.81 -9.59
N THR A 186 19.40 -0.97 -8.28
CA THR A 186 19.01 0.05 -7.29
C THR A 186 20.11 1.10 -7.05
N GLN A 187 21.16 1.14 -7.88
CA GLN A 187 22.31 2.03 -7.75
C GLN A 187 22.97 2.00 -6.36
N CYS A 188 22.98 0.82 -5.74
CA CYS A 188 23.51 0.55 -4.41
C CYS A 188 24.85 -0.18 -4.41
N MET A 189 25.45 -0.43 -5.59
CA MET A 189 26.78 -1.04 -5.69
C MET A 189 27.84 -0.24 -4.93
N ASN A 190 28.70 -0.98 -4.23
CA ASN A 190 29.87 -0.43 -3.58
C ASN A 190 31.01 -0.34 -4.61
N VAL A 191 31.07 0.78 -5.33
CA VAL A 191 32.14 1.08 -6.29
C VAL A 191 33.18 1.95 -5.61
N SER A 192 34.47 1.60 -5.72
CA SER A 192 35.59 2.34 -5.11
C SER A 192 35.59 3.85 -5.43
N ALA A 193 35.02 4.24 -6.58
CA ALA A 193 34.82 5.63 -6.96
C ALA A 193 33.91 6.43 -6.01
N ARG A 194 32.95 5.79 -5.31
CA ARG A 194 32.13 6.45 -4.28
C ARG A 194 32.93 6.72 -3.01
N SER A 195 33.86 5.85 -2.67
CA SER A 195 34.77 5.98 -1.53
C SER A 195 35.82 7.08 -1.75
N TYR A 196 36.25 7.26 -3.00
CA TYR A 196 37.27 8.25 -3.37
C TYR A 196 36.78 9.71 -3.24
N ARG A 197 35.47 9.97 -3.42
CA ARG A 197 34.89 11.31 -3.23
C ARG A 197 35.03 11.83 -1.81
N SER A 198 35.10 10.96 -0.81
CA SER A 198 35.31 11.38 0.60
C SER A 198 36.74 11.84 0.87
N TRP A 199 37.72 11.43 0.05
CA TRP A 199 39.13 11.80 0.21
C TRP A 199 39.50 13.07 -0.57
N TYR A 200 38.81 13.36 -1.68
CA TYR A 200 39.09 14.52 -2.54
C TYR A 200 38.25 15.77 -2.25
N ASN A 201 37.29 15.72 -1.32
CA ASN A 201 36.39 16.84 -1.02
C ASN A 201 36.98 17.91 -0.07
N ASN A 202 38.31 17.98 0.07
CA ASN A 202 38.95 19.13 0.73
C ASN A 202 39.20 20.30 -0.21
N GLU A 203 39.05 20.16 -1.53
CA GLU A 203 39.17 21.28 -2.45
C GLU A 203 38.09 21.23 -3.53
N THR A 204 37.19 22.22 -3.45
CA THR A 204 36.38 22.81 -4.53
C THR A 204 36.36 22.05 -5.87
N SER A 205 35.24 21.39 -6.19
CA SER A 205 34.57 21.51 -7.51
C SER A 205 33.36 20.57 -7.66
N LYS A 206 32.24 21.16 -8.09
CA LYS A 206 31.00 20.50 -8.54
C LYS A 206 31.34 19.34 -9.50
N SER A 207 30.85 18.14 -9.21
CA SER A 207 31.09 16.98 -10.07
C SER A 207 29.79 16.24 -10.40
N TYR A 208 29.40 16.34 -11.66
CA TYR A 208 28.32 15.60 -12.33
C TYR A 208 28.51 14.08 -12.18
N CYS A 209 27.42 13.35 -12.00
CA CYS A 209 27.41 11.90 -11.99
C CYS A 209 27.63 11.37 -13.41
N ILE A 210 28.76 10.70 -13.66
CA ILE A 210 28.97 9.92 -14.87
C ILE A 210 28.11 8.66 -14.74
N MET A 211 27.05 8.60 -15.54
CA MET A 211 26.27 7.39 -15.77
C MET A 211 27.15 6.41 -16.55
N LEU A 212 27.42 5.24 -15.95
CA LEU A 212 27.87 4.08 -16.72
C LEU A 212 26.66 3.54 -17.47
N GLN A 213 26.47 4.01 -18.70
CA GLN A 213 25.74 3.26 -19.72
C GLN A 213 26.62 2.09 -20.13
N MET A 214 26.25 0.89 -19.72
CA MET A 214 26.71 -0.33 -20.39
C MET A 214 25.70 -0.64 -21.49
N VAL A 215 26.26 -0.79 -22.69
CA VAL A 215 25.66 -1.06 -24.01
C VAL A 215 24.65 -2.20 -23.97
#